data_AF-A0A0B0NJV9-F1
#
_entry.id   AF-A0A0B0NJV9-F1
#
_cell.length_a   1.000
_cell.length_b   1.000
_cell.length_c   1.000
_cell.angle_alpha   90.00
_cell.angle_beta   90.00
_cell.angle_gamma   90.00
#
_symmetry.space_group_name_H-M   'P 1'
#
loop_
_entity.id
_entity.type
_entity.pdbx_description
1 polymer ?
#
loop_
_entity_poly.entity_id
_entity_poly.type
_entity_poly.pdbx_seq_one_letter_code
_entity_poly.pdbx_strand_id
1 'polypeptide(L)'
;MALNLRQKQTECIIRMLNLNQPANSTGTANKEVYKILIDDKFCQNILSPLIHFKDLRKHGVTLYFLIDKDRKPVHDVPAVYFVQRNQSNIQRIVADASRSLYDSFHLNFSASIPRPLLEDLASGTLNSDSIHKISKVHDQYLEFVSLEDNLFSLSQKSTYVQLNDPSAGDKEIEDILERIVSGLFCVLATLAVVPIIRCPRGGPAELVASALDQKLRDHLLSKNKLFSESGSFASSFQCPILCMFDRNFELSAAIQHDFRYRPLVHDILGLKLNRLSVPGEKGGMKSYELDRSDPFWMANGSLEFPEVAVEIKTQLNTYKKDVDEVNRRTGGTAGA
;
A
#
# COMPACT_ATOMS: atom_id res chain seq x y z
N MET A 1 -6.60 10.23 19.88
CA MET A 1 -6.90 9.44 18.65
C MET A 1 -5.68 8.59 18.36
N ALA A 2 -5.84 7.28 18.17
CA ALA A 2 -4.74 6.44 17.70
C ALA A 2 -4.42 6.79 16.23
N LEU A 3 -3.13 6.86 15.88
CA LEU A 3 -2.68 7.07 14.50
C LEU A 3 -3.00 5.82 13.67
N ASN A 4 -4.13 5.78 12.96
CA ASN A 4 -4.46 4.68 12.05
C ASN A 4 -3.84 4.94 10.67
N LEU A 5 -2.65 4.39 10.45
CA LEU A 5 -1.88 4.56 9.21
C LEU A 5 -2.61 3.96 8.01
N ARG A 6 -3.16 2.76 8.16
CA ARG A 6 -3.86 2.05 7.09
C ARG A 6 -5.08 2.83 6.59
N GLN A 7 -5.85 3.41 7.51
CA GLN A 7 -6.99 4.26 7.18
C GLN A 7 -6.54 5.49 6.39
N LYS A 8 -5.52 6.21 6.87
CA LYS A 8 -4.97 7.39 6.17
C LYS A 8 -4.47 7.05 4.77
N GLN A 9 -3.75 5.93 4.64
CA GLN A 9 -3.30 5.44 3.34
C GLN A 9 -4.47 5.12 2.41
N THR A 10 -5.53 4.47 2.94
CA THR A 10 -6.75 4.15 2.17
C THR A 10 -7.46 5.43 1.70
N GLU A 11 -7.55 6.46 2.54
CA GLU A 11 -8.12 7.77 2.20
C GLU A 11 -7.35 8.42 1.03
N CYS A 12 -6.01 8.39 1.07
CA CYS A 12 -5.18 8.91 -0.03
C CYS A 12 -5.39 8.13 -1.34
N ILE A 13 -5.47 6.80 -1.30
CA ILE A 13 -5.75 5.98 -2.48
C ILE A 13 -7.13 6.30 -3.07
N ILE A 14 -8.16 6.42 -2.24
CA ILE A 14 -9.50 6.76 -2.71
C ILE A 14 -9.50 8.16 -3.36
N ARG A 15 -8.81 9.14 -2.77
CA ARG A 15 -8.62 10.48 -3.35
C ARG A 15 -7.92 10.41 -4.71
N MET A 16 -6.86 9.61 -4.83
CA MET A 16 -6.14 9.37 -6.08
C MET A 16 -7.06 8.75 -7.15
N LEU A 17 -7.80 7.70 -6.80
CA LEU A 17 -8.76 7.06 -7.69
C LEU A 17 -9.84 8.06 -8.14
N ASN A 18 -10.21 9.02 -7.31
CA ASN A 18 -11.10 10.13 -7.65
C ASN A 18 -10.40 11.32 -8.35
N LEU A 19 -9.35 11.04 -9.13
CA LEU A 19 -8.63 12.02 -9.96
C LEU A 19 -8.03 13.19 -9.15
N ASN A 20 -7.70 12.93 -7.89
CA ASN A 20 -7.21 13.92 -6.91
C ASN A 20 -8.13 15.13 -6.71
N GLN A 21 -9.43 14.97 -6.96
CA GLN A 21 -10.41 16.03 -6.73
C GLN A 21 -10.80 16.09 -5.24
N PRO A 22 -11.07 17.27 -4.68
CA PRO A 22 -11.60 17.40 -3.32
C PRO A 22 -12.97 16.69 -3.23
N ALA A 23 -13.21 15.99 -2.14
CA ALA A 23 -14.52 15.40 -1.87
C ALA A 23 -15.53 16.53 -1.67
N ASN A 24 -16.45 16.73 -2.62
CA ASN A 24 -17.52 17.71 -2.46
C ASN A 24 -18.44 17.28 -1.30
N SER A 25 -18.69 18.22 -0.39
CA SER A 25 -19.60 18.09 0.77
C SER A 25 -21.09 18.02 0.38
N THR A 26 -21.40 18.17 -0.91
CA THR A 26 -22.73 17.99 -1.48
C THR A 26 -22.78 16.63 -2.18
N GLY A 27 -23.56 15.69 -1.63
CA GLY A 27 -23.67 14.28 -2.06
C GLY A 27 -24.15 14.01 -3.49
N THR A 28 -24.02 14.95 -4.42
CA THR A 28 -23.96 14.67 -5.85
C THR A 28 -22.56 14.17 -6.17
N ALA A 29 -22.41 12.85 -6.27
CA ALA A 29 -21.24 12.24 -6.89
C ALA A 29 -20.93 13.03 -8.18
N ASN A 30 -19.70 13.55 -8.31
CA ASN A 30 -19.19 13.94 -9.62
C ASN A 30 -19.58 12.82 -10.58
N LYS A 31 -20.28 13.15 -11.70
CA LYS A 31 -20.68 12.22 -12.76
C LYS A 31 -19.71 11.05 -12.76
N GLU A 32 -20.15 9.85 -12.40
CA GLU A 32 -19.26 8.70 -12.18
C GLU A 32 -18.40 8.50 -13.44
N VAL A 33 -17.17 9.03 -13.40
CA VAL A 33 -16.26 8.95 -14.54
C VAL A 33 -15.64 7.57 -14.47
N TYR A 34 -16.05 6.70 -15.38
CA TYR A 34 -15.37 5.44 -15.59
C TYR A 34 -13.93 5.70 -15.99
N LYS A 35 -13.00 4.94 -15.39
CA LYS A 35 -11.57 5.08 -15.61
C LYS A 35 -10.86 3.75 -15.57
N ILE A 36 -9.67 3.73 -16.15
CA ILE A 36 -8.78 2.57 -16.18
C ILE A 36 -7.66 2.81 -15.16
N LEU A 37 -7.38 1.83 -14.31
CA LEU A 37 -6.26 1.89 -13.38
C LEU A 37 -5.04 1.20 -14.00
N ILE A 38 -3.93 1.90 -14.11
CA ILE A 38 -2.66 1.33 -14.55
C ILE A 38 -1.70 1.35 -13.37
N ASP A 39 -1.23 0.18 -12.96
CA ASP A 39 -0.29 0.04 -11.85
C ASP A 39 0.97 -0.73 -12.27
N ASP A 40 2.05 -0.57 -11.51
CA ASP A 40 3.16 -1.51 -11.57
C ASP A 40 3.03 -2.57 -10.47
N LYS A 41 3.89 -3.59 -10.52
CA LYS A 41 3.83 -4.70 -9.58
C LYS A 41 4.01 -4.27 -8.12
N PHE A 42 4.80 -3.22 -7.86
CA PHE A 42 5.02 -2.74 -6.51
C PHE A 42 3.79 -1.98 -6.00
N CYS A 43 3.24 -1.08 -6.80
CA CYS A 43 2.04 -0.32 -6.48
C CYS A 43 0.80 -1.21 -6.35
N GLN A 44 0.71 -2.29 -7.15
CA GLN A 44 -0.30 -3.33 -6.96
C GLN A 44 -0.21 -3.98 -5.57
N ASN A 45 1.00 -4.25 -5.08
CA ASN A 45 1.19 -4.79 -3.72
C ASN A 45 0.76 -3.79 -2.65
N ILE A 46 0.89 -2.49 -2.88
CA ILE A 46 0.38 -1.42 -1.99
C ILE A 46 -1.15 -1.44 -1.96
N LEU A 47 -1.81 -1.52 -3.11
CA LEU A 47 -3.27 -1.52 -3.19
C LEU A 47 -3.90 -2.79 -2.60
N SER A 48 -3.26 -3.94 -2.81
CA SER A 48 -3.85 -5.25 -2.53
C SER A 48 -4.41 -5.48 -1.12
N PRO A 49 -3.79 -5.00 -0.02
CA PRO A 49 -4.31 -5.19 1.34
C PRO A 49 -5.28 -4.07 1.77
N LEU A 50 -5.41 -3.01 0.96
CA LEU A 50 -6.15 -1.80 1.30
C LEU A 50 -7.54 -1.78 0.68
N ILE A 51 -7.62 -2.17 -0.60
CA ILE A 51 -8.84 -2.17 -1.39
C ILE A 51 -8.98 -3.47 -2.17
N HIS A 52 -10.09 -4.18 -1.99
CA HIS A 52 -10.37 -5.37 -2.80
C HIS A 52 -10.80 -4.96 -4.22
N PHE A 53 -10.52 -5.84 -5.19
CA PHE A 53 -10.94 -5.62 -6.59
C PHE A 53 -12.44 -5.37 -6.76
N LYS A 54 -13.28 -6.01 -5.94
CA LYS A 54 -14.74 -5.78 -5.95
C LYS A 54 -15.11 -4.34 -5.62
N ASP A 55 -14.29 -3.66 -4.81
CA ASP A 55 -14.54 -2.32 -4.31
C ASP A 55 -13.96 -1.24 -5.24
N LEU A 56 -12.96 -1.56 -6.09
CA LEU A 56 -12.46 -0.63 -7.13
C LEU A 56 -13.57 -0.11 -8.06
N ARG A 57 -14.56 -0.97 -8.37
CA ARG A 57 -15.73 -0.59 -9.18
C ARG A 57 -16.57 0.50 -8.51
N LYS A 58 -16.67 0.51 -7.17
CA LYS A 58 -17.38 1.56 -6.42
C LYS A 58 -16.71 2.93 -6.56
N HIS A 59 -15.44 2.95 -6.98
CA HIS A 59 -14.69 4.18 -7.26
C HIS A 59 -14.59 4.47 -8.76
N GLY A 60 -15.40 3.83 -9.61
CA GLY A 60 -15.44 4.08 -11.05
C GLY A 60 -14.31 3.42 -11.86
N VAL A 61 -13.50 2.54 -11.24
CA VAL A 61 -12.46 1.79 -11.98
C VAL A 61 -13.11 0.58 -12.65
N THR A 62 -13.12 0.56 -13.99
CA THR A 62 -13.74 -0.52 -14.78
C THR A 62 -12.75 -1.62 -15.15
N LEU A 63 -11.53 -1.22 -15.50
CA LEU A 63 -10.44 -2.11 -15.88
C LEU A 63 -9.18 -1.71 -15.12
N TYR A 64 -8.32 -2.68 -14.85
CA TYR A 64 -7.00 -2.45 -14.30
C TYR A 64 -5.96 -3.33 -14.99
N PHE A 65 -4.77 -2.79 -15.23
CA PHE A 65 -3.71 -3.49 -15.95
C PHE A 65 -2.34 -3.11 -15.41
N LEU A 66 -1.43 -4.09 -15.41
CA LEU A 66 -0.02 -3.82 -15.16
C LEU A 66 0.58 -3.00 -16.32
N ILE A 67 1.42 -2.02 -15.98
CA ILE A 67 2.10 -1.14 -16.93
C ILE A 67 2.98 -1.90 -17.94
N ASP A 68 3.58 -3.00 -17.52
CA ASP A 68 4.47 -3.83 -18.34
C ASP A 68 3.73 -4.67 -19.38
N LYS A 69 2.39 -4.77 -19.30
CA LYS A 69 1.60 -5.58 -20.22
C LYS A 69 1.19 -4.78 -21.45
N ASP A 70 1.07 -5.49 -22.57
CA ASP A 70 0.44 -4.93 -23.76
C ASP A 70 -1.05 -4.75 -23.53
N ARG A 71 -1.51 -3.53 -23.82
CA ARG A 71 -2.88 -3.08 -23.56
C ARG A 71 -3.49 -2.59 -24.86
N LYS A 72 -4.78 -2.87 -25.03
CA LYS A 72 -5.56 -2.38 -26.18
C LYS A 72 -5.98 -0.94 -25.91
N PRO A 73 -5.99 -0.06 -26.93
CA PRO A 73 -6.46 1.32 -26.77
C PRO A 73 -7.93 1.37 -26.34
N VAL A 74 -8.25 2.30 -25.44
CA VAL A 74 -9.60 2.66 -25.01
C VAL A 74 -9.69 4.20 -25.00
N HIS A 75 -9.91 4.77 -26.18
CA HIS A 75 -9.71 6.19 -26.45
C HIS A 75 -10.64 7.16 -25.71
N ASP A 76 -11.83 6.71 -25.29
CA ASP A 76 -12.85 7.57 -24.66
C ASP A 76 -12.82 7.55 -23.13
N VAL A 77 -11.84 6.89 -22.53
CA VAL A 77 -11.78 6.64 -21.09
C VAL A 77 -10.47 7.19 -20.51
N PRO A 78 -10.52 7.98 -19.42
CA PRO A 78 -9.32 8.43 -18.74
C PRO A 78 -8.61 7.29 -18.01
N ALA A 79 -7.28 7.37 -17.92
CA ALA A 79 -6.46 6.42 -17.19
C ALA A 79 -5.79 7.06 -15.97
N VAL A 80 -5.89 6.39 -14.82
CA VAL A 80 -5.18 6.69 -13.59
C VAL A 80 -3.97 5.79 -13.51
N TYR A 81 -2.78 6.37 -13.64
CA TYR A 81 -1.52 5.66 -13.44
C TYR A 81 -1.10 5.80 -11.98
N PHE A 82 -0.85 4.68 -11.30
CA PHE A 82 -0.25 4.62 -9.97
C PHE A 82 1.01 3.75 -10.01
N VAL A 83 2.17 4.38 -10.13
CA VAL A 83 3.43 3.70 -10.46
C VAL A 83 4.63 4.25 -9.69
N GLN A 84 5.70 3.47 -9.62
CA GLN A 84 6.99 3.92 -9.09
C GLN A 84 7.69 4.91 -10.02
N ARG A 85 8.48 5.79 -9.43
CA ARG A 85 9.31 6.83 -10.06
C ARG A 85 10.58 6.28 -10.72
N ASN A 86 10.48 5.32 -11.63
CA ASN A 86 11.63 4.73 -12.32
C ASN A 86 11.63 5.00 -13.83
N GLN A 87 12.80 4.92 -14.48
CA GLN A 87 12.96 5.22 -15.91
C GLN A 87 12.06 4.36 -16.80
N SER A 88 11.94 3.07 -16.49
CA SER A 88 11.12 2.11 -17.26
C SER A 88 9.66 2.55 -17.32
N ASN A 89 9.09 2.92 -16.16
CA ASN A 89 7.73 3.41 -16.06
C ASN A 89 7.53 4.73 -16.83
N ILE A 90 8.49 5.66 -16.73
CA ILE A 90 8.45 6.93 -17.49
C ILE A 90 8.43 6.66 -18.99
N GLN A 91 9.34 5.83 -19.50
CA GLN A 91 9.39 5.45 -20.91
C GLN A 91 8.09 4.78 -21.36
N ARG A 92 7.50 3.92 -20.53
CA ARG A 92 6.25 3.25 -20.85
C ARG A 92 5.07 4.21 -20.90
N ILE A 93 5.01 5.18 -19.98
CA ILE A 93 4.00 6.25 -19.99
C ILE A 93 4.12 7.09 -21.28
N VAL A 94 5.33 7.50 -21.65
CA VAL A 94 5.56 8.27 -22.90
C VAL A 94 5.10 7.47 -24.11
N ALA A 95 5.41 6.17 -24.17
CA ALA A 95 4.98 5.29 -25.26
C ALA A 95 3.46 5.06 -25.31
N ASP A 96 2.79 5.00 -24.16
CA ASP A 96 1.34 4.87 -24.10
C ASP A 96 0.64 6.18 -24.54
N ALA A 97 1.20 7.33 -24.14
CA ALA A 97 0.70 8.65 -24.51
C ALA A 97 0.89 8.93 -26.01
N SER A 98 2.04 8.60 -26.59
CA SER A 98 2.29 8.77 -28.02
C SER A 98 1.35 7.94 -28.90
N ARG A 99 0.95 6.76 -28.41
CA ARG A 99 -0.05 5.88 -29.06
C ARG A 99 -1.50 6.25 -28.74
N SER A 100 -1.72 7.29 -27.93
CA SER A 100 -3.04 7.74 -27.50
C SER A 100 -3.91 6.60 -26.97
N LEU A 101 -3.35 5.73 -26.10
CA LEU A 101 -4.09 4.57 -25.59
C LEU A 101 -5.37 4.93 -24.82
N TYR A 102 -5.42 6.13 -24.22
CA TYR A 102 -6.51 6.60 -23.37
C TYR A 102 -6.86 8.06 -23.71
N ASP A 103 -8.02 8.52 -23.25
CA ASP A 103 -8.47 9.90 -23.47
C ASP A 103 -7.51 10.91 -22.83
N SER A 104 -7.25 10.71 -21.55
CA SER A 104 -6.36 11.53 -20.72
C SER A 104 -5.62 10.68 -19.67
N PHE A 105 -4.45 11.17 -19.27
CA PHE A 105 -3.51 10.46 -18.41
C PHE A 105 -3.36 11.23 -17.09
N HIS A 106 -3.76 10.59 -15.99
CA HIS A 106 -3.57 11.08 -14.63
C HIS A 106 -2.42 10.32 -13.98
N LEU A 107 -1.25 10.95 -13.91
CA LEU A 107 -0.02 10.33 -13.43
C LEU A 107 0.09 10.53 -11.92
N ASN A 108 0.25 9.43 -11.18
CA ASN A 108 0.42 9.42 -9.74
C ASN A 108 1.63 8.57 -9.40
N PHE A 109 2.69 9.21 -8.93
CA PHE A 109 3.91 8.52 -8.51
C PHE A 109 3.83 8.11 -7.05
N SER A 110 4.30 6.90 -6.72
CA SER A 110 4.32 6.36 -5.35
C SER A 110 5.09 7.24 -4.37
N ALA A 111 6.16 7.88 -4.83
CA ALA A 111 6.98 8.83 -4.09
C ALA A 111 7.32 10.04 -4.97
N SER A 112 7.96 11.05 -4.39
CA SER A 112 8.25 12.30 -5.11
C SER A 112 9.19 12.07 -6.30
N ILE A 113 8.78 12.53 -7.49
CA ILE A 113 9.55 12.38 -8.72
C ILE A 113 10.77 13.33 -8.76
N PRO A 114 12.00 12.82 -8.94
CA PRO A 114 13.18 13.64 -9.18
C PRO A 114 13.03 14.50 -10.43
N ARG A 115 13.61 15.70 -10.40
CA ARG A 115 13.59 16.64 -11.51
C ARG A 115 14.09 16.05 -12.84
N PRO A 116 15.20 15.27 -12.89
CA PRO A 116 15.63 14.65 -14.14
C PRO A 116 14.56 13.74 -14.78
N LEU A 117 13.87 12.92 -13.98
CA LEU A 117 12.82 12.03 -14.50
C LEU A 117 11.57 12.80 -14.97
N LEU A 118 11.28 13.93 -14.32
CA LEU A 118 10.20 14.81 -14.74
C LEU A 118 10.52 15.52 -16.07
N GLU A 119 11.78 15.94 -16.24
CA GLU A 119 12.29 16.54 -17.48
C GLU A 119 12.31 15.52 -18.62
N ASP A 120 12.67 14.26 -18.35
CA ASP A 120 12.57 13.15 -19.31
C ASP A 120 11.13 12.90 -19.75
N LEU A 121 10.18 12.88 -18.81
CA LEU A 121 8.76 12.72 -19.12
C LEU A 121 8.26 13.88 -20.00
N ALA A 122 8.61 15.11 -19.65
CA ALA A 122 8.22 16.30 -20.42
C ALA A 122 8.83 16.27 -21.83
N SER A 123 10.12 16.00 -21.95
CA SER A 123 10.81 15.93 -23.24
C SER A 123 10.25 14.81 -24.11
N GLY A 124 10.02 13.63 -23.53
CA GLY A 124 9.44 12.49 -24.24
C GLY A 124 8.04 12.79 -24.79
N THR A 125 7.17 13.40 -23.98
CA THR A 125 5.80 13.73 -24.39
C THR A 125 5.71 14.92 -25.35
N LEU A 126 6.65 15.86 -25.30
CA LEU A 126 6.77 16.94 -26.28
C LEU A 126 7.22 16.40 -27.64
N ASN A 127 8.22 15.52 -27.66
CA ASN A 127 8.74 14.93 -28.90
C ASN A 127 7.69 14.06 -29.63
N SER A 128 6.74 13.48 -28.90
CA SER A 128 5.63 12.71 -29.46
C SER A 128 4.34 13.50 -29.65
N ASP A 129 4.37 14.83 -29.46
CA ASP A 129 3.20 15.72 -29.53
C ASP A 129 2.00 15.25 -28.69
N SER A 130 2.27 14.59 -27.56
CA SER A 130 1.27 13.98 -26.69
C SER A 130 1.17 14.65 -25.32
N ILE A 131 1.84 15.79 -25.12
CA ILE A 131 1.82 16.53 -23.85
C ILE A 131 0.39 16.92 -23.42
N HIS A 132 -0.47 17.24 -24.39
CA HIS A 132 -1.86 17.64 -24.16
C HIS A 132 -2.72 16.50 -23.57
N LYS A 133 -2.25 15.25 -23.64
CA LYS A 133 -2.91 14.08 -23.04
C LYS A 133 -2.63 13.94 -21.55
N ILE A 134 -1.55 14.54 -21.04
CA ILE A 134 -1.20 14.49 -19.62
C ILE A 134 -2.05 15.52 -18.87
N SER A 135 -3.05 15.05 -18.12
CA SER A 135 -3.97 15.93 -17.40
C SER A 135 -3.37 16.45 -16.10
N LYS A 136 -2.77 15.56 -15.31
CA LYS A 136 -2.22 15.87 -13.99
C LYS A 136 -1.04 14.97 -13.66
N VAL A 137 -0.09 15.49 -12.90
CA VAL A 137 1.04 14.75 -12.31
C VAL A 137 1.02 15.00 -10.80
N HIS A 138 1.00 13.93 -10.00
CA HIS A 138 0.95 14.01 -8.54
C HIS A 138 1.99 13.09 -7.91
N ASP A 139 2.60 13.59 -6.83
CA ASP A 139 3.39 12.79 -5.90
C ASP A 139 2.46 12.33 -4.76
N GLN A 140 2.23 11.03 -4.62
CA GLN A 140 1.25 10.50 -3.66
C GLN A 140 1.84 10.21 -2.28
N TYR A 141 3.16 9.97 -2.18
CA TYR A 141 3.84 9.60 -0.94
C TYR A 141 3.26 8.34 -0.27
N LEU A 142 2.99 7.30 -1.06
CA LEU A 142 2.39 6.03 -0.65
C LEU A 142 3.34 4.83 -0.85
N GLU A 143 4.66 5.04 -0.89
CA GLU A 143 5.67 4.02 -1.15
C GLU A 143 5.92 3.06 0.04
N PHE A 144 4.85 2.48 0.58
CA PHE A 144 4.85 1.48 1.65
C PHE A 144 3.54 0.68 1.63
N VAL A 145 3.53 -0.50 2.25
CA VAL A 145 2.36 -1.39 2.32
C VAL A 145 1.85 -1.43 3.75
N SER A 146 0.61 -1.02 4.02
CA SER A 146 -0.04 -1.26 5.31
C SER A 146 -0.83 -2.56 5.31
N LEU A 147 -0.46 -3.48 6.20
CA LEU A 147 -1.08 -4.80 6.32
C LEU A 147 -2.17 -4.83 7.40
N GLU A 148 -1.95 -4.06 8.48
CA GLU A 148 -2.86 -3.86 9.60
C GLU A 148 -2.94 -2.36 9.90
N ASP A 149 -3.87 -1.93 10.77
CA ASP A 149 -4.08 -0.51 11.09
C ASP A 149 -2.80 0.24 11.52
N ASN A 150 -1.91 -0.46 12.24
CA ASN A 150 -0.66 0.07 12.78
C ASN A 150 0.58 -0.72 12.34
N LEU A 151 0.48 -1.56 11.31
CA LEU A 151 1.61 -2.34 10.77
C LEU A 151 1.84 -1.96 9.30
N PHE A 152 3.06 -1.57 8.98
CA PHE A 152 3.48 -1.33 7.60
C PHE A 152 4.79 -2.04 7.28
N SER A 153 5.03 -2.21 5.98
CA SER A 153 6.28 -2.71 5.42
C SER A 153 6.70 -1.82 4.26
N LEU A 154 7.99 -1.50 4.16
CA LEU A 154 8.55 -0.84 2.98
C LEU A 154 8.69 -1.80 1.79
N SER A 155 8.35 -3.09 1.96
CA SER A 155 8.42 -4.14 0.93
C SER A 155 9.81 -4.30 0.29
N GLN A 156 10.86 -3.98 1.05
CA GLN A 156 12.25 -4.19 0.65
C GLN A 156 12.72 -5.54 1.18
N LYS A 157 13.10 -6.43 0.27
CA LYS A 157 13.56 -7.78 0.61
C LYS A 157 15.07 -7.79 0.78
N SER A 158 15.54 -8.68 1.65
CA SER A 158 16.97 -8.96 1.83
C SER A 158 17.82 -7.77 2.29
N THR A 159 17.22 -6.65 2.71
CA THR A 159 17.93 -5.45 3.17
C THR A 159 18.92 -5.75 4.30
N TYR A 160 18.55 -6.65 5.23
CA TYR A 160 19.47 -7.06 6.30
C TYR A 160 20.72 -7.77 5.76
N VAL A 161 20.56 -8.65 4.76
CA VAL A 161 21.70 -9.33 4.13
C VAL A 161 22.55 -8.32 3.38
N GLN A 162 21.93 -7.47 2.57
CA GLN A 162 22.63 -6.46 1.74
C GLN A 162 23.45 -5.48 2.58
N LEU A 163 22.90 -4.99 3.71
CA LEU A 163 23.61 -4.05 4.59
C LEU A 163 24.76 -4.68 5.38
N ASN A 164 24.78 -6.01 5.51
CA ASN A 164 25.82 -6.73 6.25
C ASN A 164 26.72 -7.56 5.32
N ASP A 165 26.57 -7.42 4.00
CA ASP A 165 27.41 -8.11 3.03
C ASP A 165 28.79 -7.41 2.98
N PRO A 166 29.90 -8.10 3.31
CA PRO A 166 31.23 -7.49 3.27
C PRO A 166 31.67 -7.05 1.87
N SER A 167 30.99 -7.51 0.82
CA SER A 167 31.23 -7.12 -0.57
C SER A 167 30.37 -5.94 -1.03
N ALA A 168 29.40 -5.49 -0.22
CA ALA A 168 28.59 -4.32 -0.54
C ALA A 168 29.46 -3.06 -0.60
N GLY A 169 29.39 -2.35 -1.73
CA GLY A 169 30.07 -1.07 -1.89
C GLY A 169 29.26 0.10 -1.32
N ASP A 170 29.93 1.22 -1.05
CA ASP A 170 29.32 2.42 -0.47
C ASP A 170 28.06 2.87 -1.23
N LYS A 171 28.10 2.86 -2.57
CA LYS A 171 26.96 3.23 -3.41
C LYS A 171 25.74 2.33 -3.21
N GLU A 172 25.95 1.02 -3.07
CA GLU A 172 24.83 0.09 -2.85
C GLU A 172 24.18 0.34 -1.48
N ILE A 173 25.00 0.62 -0.47
CA ILE A 173 24.54 0.99 0.86
C ILE A 173 23.75 2.31 0.81
N GLU A 174 24.27 3.34 0.13
CA GLU A 174 23.59 4.61 -0.08
C GLU A 174 22.23 4.43 -0.77
N ASP A 175 22.16 3.61 -1.83
CA ASP A 175 20.92 3.31 -2.55
C ASP A 175 19.90 2.58 -1.66
N ILE A 176 20.36 1.68 -0.78
CA ILE A 176 19.50 1.03 0.23
C ILE A 176 18.97 2.07 1.22
N LEU A 177 19.84 2.92 1.77
CA LEU A 177 19.49 3.96 2.73
C LEU A 177 18.48 4.94 2.14
N GLU A 178 18.68 5.41 0.90
CA GLU A 178 17.75 6.33 0.23
C GLU A 178 16.35 5.70 0.11
N ARG A 179 16.27 4.42 -0.28
CA ARG A 179 14.99 3.72 -0.38
C ARG A 179 14.29 3.62 0.97
N ILE A 180 15.00 3.29 2.05
CA ILE A 180 14.42 3.23 3.41
C ILE A 180 13.92 4.62 3.82
N VAL A 181 14.75 5.65 3.67
CA VAL A 181 14.41 7.04 4.00
C VAL A 181 13.22 7.54 3.19
N SER A 182 13.16 7.24 1.89
CA SER A 182 12.03 7.57 1.01
C SER A 182 10.73 6.94 1.52
N GLY A 183 10.75 5.64 1.85
CA GLY A 183 9.60 4.93 2.37
C GLY A 183 9.13 5.46 3.73
N LEU A 184 10.05 5.70 4.67
CA LEU A 184 9.73 6.29 5.98
C LEU A 184 9.16 7.71 5.84
N PHE A 185 9.73 8.52 4.94
CA PHE A 185 9.19 9.84 4.63
C PHE A 185 7.75 9.76 4.10
N CYS A 186 7.44 8.79 3.24
CA CYS A 186 6.09 8.54 2.74
C CYS A 186 5.10 8.22 3.87
N VAL A 187 5.50 7.40 4.86
CA VAL A 187 4.70 7.09 6.04
C VAL A 187 4.40 8.36 6.84
N LEU A 188 5.41 9.17 7.12
CA LEU A 188 5.26 10.41 7.88
C LEU A 188 4.41 11.44 7.13
N ALA A 189 4.59 11.56 5.81
CA ALA A 189 3.78 12.42 4.95
C ALA A 189 2.31 11.98 4.93
N THR A 190 2.04 10.68 4.83
CA THR A 190 0.67 10.12 4.87
C THR A 190 -0.01 10.38 6.22
N LEU A 191 0.74 10.30 7.32
CA LEU A 191 0.24 10.63 8.66
C LEU A 191 0.13 12.14 8.90
N ALA A 192 0.76 12.96 8.04
CA ALA A 192 0.95 14.40 8.23
C ALA A 192 1.53 14.76 9.60
N VAL A 193 2.59 14.03 10.01
CA VAL A 193 3.29 14.22 11.30
C VAL A 193 4.79 14.42 11.12
N VAL A 194 5.38 15.25 11.98
CA VAL A 194 6.83 15.41 12.12
C VAL A 194 7.24 14.84 13.49
N PRO A 195 7.95 13.70 13.54
CA PRO A 195 8.28 13.04 14.79
C PRO A 195 9.61 13.54 15.38
N ILE A 196 9.81 13.28 16.67
CA ILE A 196 11.15 13.25 17.27
C ILE A 196 11.78 11.90 16.95
N ILE A 197 12.92 11.90 16.25
CA ILE A 197 13.62 10.67 15.87
C ILE A 197 14.56 10.23 17.00
N ARG A 198 14.55 8.92 17.31
CA ARG A 198 15.43 8.27 18.28
C ARG A 198 15.94 6.95 17.73
N CYS A 199 17.24 6.70 17.85
CA CYS A 199 17.88 5.47 17.43
C CYS A 199 19.10 5.13 18.32
N PRO A 200 19.51 3.85 18.40
CA PRO A 200 20.84 3.47 18.84
C PRO A 200 21.94 4.09 17.94
N ARG A 201 23.15 4.21 18.47
CA ARG A 201 24.33 4.72 17.74
C ARG A 201 25.14 3.57 17.13
N GLY A 202 25.88 3.88 16.06
CA GLY A 202 26.90 3.01 15.46
C GLY A 202 26.38 1.99 14.45
N GLY A 203 25.13 2.10 13.99
CA GLY A 203 24.51 1.15 13.07
C GLY A 203 23.69 1.80 11.95
N PRO A 204 23.15 1.00 11.01
CA PRO A 204 22.29 1.48 9.92
C PRO A 204 21.12 2.35 10.39
N ALA A 205 20.54 2.07 11.57
CA ALA A 205 19.48 2.89 12.14
C ALA A 205 19.88 4.37 12.32
N GLU A 206 21.13 4.65 12.73
CA GLU A 206 21.65 6.02 12.89
C GLU A 206 21.82 6.74 11.54
N LEU A 207 22.29 6.01 10.52
CA LEU A 207 22.44 6.55 9.16
C LEU A 207 21.08 6.91 8.55
N VAL A 208 20.10 5.99 8.65
CA VAL A 208 18.72 6.25 8.19
C VAL A 208 18.09 7.38 9.00
N ALA A 209 18.27 7.42 10.31
CA ALA A 209 17.71 8.48 11.17
C ALA A 209 18.24 9.87 10.79
N SER A 210 19.55 10.00 10.59
CA SER A 210 20.20 11.26 10.21
C SER A 210 19.75 11.73 8.84
N ALA A 211 19.70 10.83 7.85
CA ALA A 211 19.23 11.14 6.51
C ALA A 211 17.74 11.49 6.47
N LEU A 212 16.90 10.84 7.28
CA LEU A 212 15.49 11.16 7.42
C LEU A 212 15.26 12.52 8.09
N ASP A 213 16.02 12.85 9.14
CA ASP A 213 15.98 14.17 9.79
C ASP A 213 16.34 15.28 8.79
N GLN A 214 17.42 15.10 8.02
CA GLN A 214 17.81 16.04 6.97
C GLN A 214 16.70 16.21 5.92
N LYS A 215 16.13 15.11 5.42
CA LYS A 215 15.05 15.14 4.43
C LYS A 215 13.79 15.85 4.95
N LEU A 216 13.45 15.66 6.23
CA LEU A 216 12.34 16.36 6.87
C LEU A 216 12.62 17.86 6.99
N ARG A 217 13.84 18.26 7.41
CA ARG A 217 14.24 19.67 7.50
C ARG A 217 14.17 20.36 6.15
N ASP A 218 14.75 19.76 5.12
CA ASP A 218 14.74 20.32 3.76
C ASP A 218 13.32 20.50 3.26
N HIS A 219 12.45 19.53 3.52
CA HIS A 219 11.05 19.61 3.15
C HIS A 219 10.27 20.68 3.94
N LEU A 220 10.56 20.88 5.22
CA LEU A 220 9.93 21.94 6.03
C LEU A 220 10.39 23.34 5.64
N LEU A 221 11.63 23.49 5.17
CA LEU A 221 12.17 24.74 4.64
C LEU A 221 11.60 25.07 3.25
N SER A 222 11.37 24.03 2.43
CA SER A 222 10.59 24.17 1.21
C SER A 222 9.16 24.57 1.58
N LYS A 223 8.54 25.54 0.92
CA LYS A 223 7.18 26.03 1.25
C LYS A 223 6.06 25.01 0.93
N ASN A 224 6.36 23.71 1.02
CA ASN A 224 5.46 22.61 0.75
C ASN A 224 4.53 22.37 1.94
N LYS A 225 3.24 22.20 1.65
CA LYS A 225 2.19 22.11 2.66
C LYS A 225 1.96 20.72 3.26
N LEU A 226 2.77 19.71 2.91
CA LEU A 226 2.53 18.31 3.29
C LEU A 226 2.31 18.10 4.79
N PHE A 227 3.07 18.82 5.63
CA PHE A 227 2.97 18.73 7.10
C PHE A 227 2.17 19.88 7.73
N SER A 228 1.54 20.72 6.93
CA SER A 228 0.82 21.93 7.39
C SER A 228 -0.71 21.81 7.30
N GLU A 229 -1.23 20.88 6.50
CA GLU A 229 -2.69 20.65 6.36
C GLU A 229 -3.30 19.99 7.61
N SER A 230 -2.51 19.22 8.35
CA SER A 230 -2.85 18.95 9.74
C SER A 230 -2.55 20.24 10.50
N GLY A 231 -3.57 20.94 11.00
CA GLY A 231 -3.42 22.09 11.92
C GLY A 231 -2.74 21.73 13.26
N SER A 232 -1.96 20.65 13.27
CA SER A 232 -1.34 19.91 14.34
C SER A 232 -0.01 20.51 14.79
N PHE A 233 0.71 21.23 13.90
CA PHE A 233 1.99 21.86 14.31
C PHE A 233 1.81 22.89 15.44
N ALA A 234 0.64 23.54 15.51
CA ALA A 234 0.32 24.53 16.55
C ALA A 234 -0.71 24.05 17.59
N SER A 235 -1.46 22.97 17.34
CA SER A 235 -2.57 22.54 18.21
C SER A 235 -2.40 21.16 18.87
N SER A 236 -1.39 20.37 18.48
CA SER A 236 -1.19 19.03 19.03
C SER A 236 -0.09 19.06 20.09
N PHE A 237 -0.48 18.98 21.35
CA PHE A 237 0.41 18.79 22.51
C PHE A 237 1.18 17.44 22.50
N GLN A 238 1.20 16.71 21.38
CA GLN A 238 1.86 15.40 21.26
C GLN A 238 2.66 15.36 19.95
N CYS A 239 3.96 15.62 20.07
CA CYS A 239 4.91 15.28 19.01
C CYS A 239 5.20 13.76 19.11
N PRO A 240 4.87 12.95 18.09
CA PRO A 240 5.11 11.51 18.15
C PRO A 240 6.62 11.23 18.15
N ILE A 241 7.02 10.12 18.75
CA ILE A 241 8.41 9.66 18.73
C ILE A 241 8.54 8.54 17.68
N LEU A 242 9.49 8.68 16.78
CA LEU A 242 9.90 7.61 15.86
C LEU A 242 11.14 6.93 16.45
N CYS A 243 10.95 5.74 17.00
CA CYS A 243 12.03 4.88 17.47
C CYS A 243 12.48 3.95 16.35
N MET A 244 13.77 3.97 16.03
CA MET A 244 14.38 3.16 14.99
C MET A 244 15.40 2.22 15.60
N PHE A 245 15.34 0.94 15.22
CA PHE A 245 16.21 -0.10 15.75
C PHE A 245 16.78 -0.92 14.60
N ASP A 246 18.05 -1.30 14.73
CA ASP A 246 18.66 -2.32 13.89
C ASP A 246 18.17 -3.71 14.32
N ARG A 247 18.00 -4.64 13.37
CA ARG A 247 17.55 -6.00 13.69
C ARG A 247 18.49 -6.74 14.66
N ASN A 248 19.76 -6.34 14.70
CA ASN A 248 20.78 -6.83 15.63
C ASN A 248 20.39 -6.65 17.11
N PHE A 249 19.46 -5.73 17.42
CA PHE A 249 18.94 -5.54 18.77
C PHE A 249 18.29 -6.82 19.34
N GLU A 250 17.57 -7.59 18.52
CA GLU A 250 16.91 -8.82 18.95
C GLU A 250 16.77 -9.80 17.77
N LEU A 251 17.77 -10.63 17.50
CA LEU A 251 17.66 -11.61 16.40
C LEU A 251 16.78 -12.82 16.74
N SER A 252 16.70 -13.20 18.01
CA SER A 252 15.91 -14.34 18.50
C SER A 252 14.45 -14.26 18.08
N ALA A 253 13.82 -13.09 18.21
CA ALA A 253 12.43 -12.89 17.83
C ALA A 253 12.14 -13.06 16.33
N ALA A 254 13.17 -13.07 15.47
CA ALA A 254 13.00 -13.32 14.02
C ALA A 254 13.05 -14.81 13.65
N ILE A 255 13.57 -15.67 14.53
CA ILE A 255 13.73 -17.11 14.30
C ILE A 255 12.84 -17.97 15.20
N GLN A 256 12.26 -17.38 16.25
CA GLN A 256 11.43 -18.09 17.19
C GLN A 256 10.09 -18.47 16.54
N HIS A 257 9.74 -19.76 16.64
CA HIS A 257 8.38 -20.23 16.34
C HIS A 257 7.42 -19.76 17.42
N ASP A 258 6.33 -19.12 16.99
CA ASP A 258 5.26 -18.65 17.87
C ASP A 258 4.00 -19.49 17.61
N PHE A 259 3.46 -20.05 18.69
CA PHE A 259 2.32 -20.98 18.65
C PHE A 259 0.95 -20.28 18.60
N ARG A 260 0.91 -18.95 18.48
CA ARG A 260 -0.32 -18.20 18.24
C ARG A 260 -0.76 -18.29 16.79
N TYR A 261 -2.06 -18.15 16.55
CA TYR A 261 -2.65 -18.41 15.24
C TYR A 261 -2.07 -17.57 14.10
N ARG A 262 -1.99 -16.24 14.26
CA ARG A 262 -1.44 -15.33 13.22
C ARG A 262 0.02 -15.62 12.88
N PRO A 263 0.96 -15.63 13.86
CA PRO A 263 2.35 -15.97 13.60
C PRO A 263 2.52 -17.34 12.94
N LEU A 264 1.79 -18.35 13.43
CA LEU A 264 1.90 -19.72 12.91
C LEU A 264 1.45 -19.82 11.44
N VAL A 265 0.36 -19.14 11.08
CA VAL A 265 -0.09 -19.05 9.68
C VAL A 265 0.93 -18.31 8.81
N HIS A 266 1.53 -17.23 9.32
CA HIS A 266 2.56 -16.49 8.59
C HIS A 266 3.79 -17.35 8.30
N ASP A 267 4.27 -18.04 9.33
CA ASP A 267 5.49 -18.83 9.33
C ASP A 267 5.35 -20.11 8.48
N ILE A 268 4.31 -20.93 8.75
CA ILE A 268 4.17 -22.25 8.11
C ILE A 268 3.52 -22.15 6.72
N LEU A 269 2.52 -21.27 6.55
CA LEU A 269 1.72 -21.19 5.31
C LEU A 269 2.16 -20.06 4.39
N GLY A 270 3.19 -19.29 4.77
CA GLY A 270 3.80 -18.27 3.92
C GLY A 270 2.88 -17.10 3.60
N LEU A 271 2.14 -16.59 4.59
CA LEU A 271 1.25 -15.44 4.45
C LEU A 271 2.00 -14.22 3.91
N LYS A 272 1.58 -13.72 2.74
CA LYS A 272 2.16 -12.54 2.10
C LYS A 272 1.06 -11.62 1.60
N LEU A 273 1.15 -10.33 1.95
CA LEU A 273 0.14 -9.33 1.57
C LEU A 273 -1.28 -9.76 1.95
N ASN A 274 -1.44 -10.31 3.16
CA ASN A 274 -2.70 -10.85 3.67
C ASN A 274 -3.31 -11.96 2.78
N ARG A 275 -2.47 -12.64 1.98
CA ARG A 275 -2.88 -13.77 1.13
C ARG A 275 -2.01 -14.98 1.39
N LEU A 276 -2.63 -16.16 1.34
CA LEU A 276 -1.94 -17.44 1.37
C LEU A 276 -2.50 -18.36 0.28
N SER A 277 -1.71 -19.35 -0.12
CA SER A 277 -2.15 -20.38 -1.07
C SER A 277 -1.82 -21.75 -0.50
N VAL A 278 -2.85 -22.58 -0.33
CA VAL A 278 -2.72 -23.93 0.24
C VAL A 278 -3.16 -25.00 -0.78
N PRO A 279 -2.55 -26.19 -0.76
CA PRO A 279 -3.00 -27.31 -1.58
C PRO A 279 -4.48 -27.64 -1.32
N GLY A 280 -5.27 -27.75 -2.37
CA GLY A 280 -6.67 -28.14 -2.30
C GLY A 280 -6.83 -29.67 -2.28
N GLU A 281 -7.89 -30.15 -1.62
CA GLU A 281 -8.22 -31.58 -1.48
C GLU A 281 -8.37 -32.33 -2.81
N LYS A 282 -8.75 -31.63 -3.90
CA LYS A 282 -8.96 -32.21 -5.24
C LYS A 282 -7.80 -31.93 -6.21
N GLY A 283 -6.64 -31.55 -5.69
CA GLY A 283 -5.52 -31.03 -6.49
C GLY A 283 -5.68 -29.54 -6.81
N GLY A 284 -4.55 -28.87 -7.09
CA GLY A 284 -4.48 -27.43 -7.32
C GLY A 284 -4.27 -26.60 -6.05
N MET A 285 -3.96 -25.31 -6.20
CA MET A 285 -3.78 -24.38 -5.09
C MET A 285 -5.06 -23.58 -4.86
N LYS A 286 -5.54 -23.53 -3.62
CA LYS A 286 -6.61 -22.63 -3.17
C LYS A 286 -6.01 -21.40 -2.52
N SER A 287 -6.39 -20.21 -2.97
CA SER A 287 -5.96 -18.95 -2.38
C SER A 287 -6.99 -18.43 -1.38
N TYR A 288 -6.51 -17.97 -0.23
CA TYR A 288 -7.31 -17.34 0.82
C TYR A 288 -6.75 -15.95 1.11
N GLU A 289 -7.66 -15.03 1.44
CA GLU A 289 -7.35 -13.66 1.85
C GLU A 289 -7.75 -13.52 3.32
N LEU A 290 -6.79 -13.17 4.17
CA LEU A 290 -6.94 -13.07 5.62
C LEU A 290 -6.68 -11.63 6.04
N ASP A 291 -7.75 -10.87 6.21
CA ASP A 291 -7.67 -9.47 6.59
C ASP A 291 -8.78 -9.10 7.59
N ARG A 292 -8.93 -7.80 7.83
CA ARG A 292 -9.93 -7.26 8.76
C ARG A 292 -11.39 -7.53 8.38
N SER A 293 -11.66 -7.92 7.12
CA SER A 293 -13.01 -8.29 6.69
C SER A 293 -13.43 -9.67 7.17
N ASP A 294 -12.47 -10.48 7.66
CA ASP A 294 -12.70 -11.76 8.30
C ASP A 294 -12.83 -11.58 9.83
N PRO A 295 -14.06 -11.70 10.40
CA PRO A 295 -14.27 -11.53 11.83
C PRO A 295 -13.58 -12.61 12.68
N PHE A 296 -13.44 -13.83 12.14
CA PHE A 296 -12.77 -14.93 12.83
C PHE A 296 -11.28 -14.64 12.96
N TRP A 297 -10.64 -14.19 11.87
CA TRP A 297 -9.23 -13.80 11.85
C TRP A 297 -8.92 -12.66 12.82
N MET A 298 -9.83 -11.70 12.94
CA MET A 298 -9.69 -10.57 13.87
C MET A 298 -9.88 -10.97 15.33
N ALA A 299 -10.90 -11.79 15.63
CA ALA A 299 -11.20 -12.22 17.00
C ALA A 299 -10.14 -13.18 17.55
N ASN A 300 -9.64 -14.10 16.71
CA ASN A 300 -8.87 -15.26 17.18
C ASN A 300 -7.38 -15.20 16.85
N GLY A 301 -6.94 -14.17 16.12
CA GLY A 301 -5.59 -14.11 15.58
C GLY A 301 -4.46 -14.12 16.61
N SER A 302 -4.73 -13.60 17.81
CA SER A 302 -3.77 -13.54 18.92
C SER A 302 -3.85 -14.72 19.88
N LEU A 303 -4.84 -15.61 19.72
CA LEU A 303 -5.03 -16.77 20.58
C LEU A 303 -4.01 -17.86 20.28
N GLU A 304 -3.77 -18.72 21.26
CA GLU A 304 -2.94 -19.91 21.07
C GLU A 304 -3.63 -20.92 20.17
N PHE A 305 -2.85 -21.66 19.38
CA PHE A 305 -3.39 -22.59 18.38
C PHE A 305 -4.44 -23.60 18.94
N PRO A 306 -4.27 -24.20 20.14
CA PRO A 306 -5.28 -25.10 20.70
C PRO A 306 -6.63 -24.40 20.98
N GLU A 307 -6.61 -23.15 21.42
CA GLU A 307 -7.83 -22.37 21.71
C GLU A 307 -8.59 -22.05 20.42
N VAL A 308 -7.86 -21.77 19.34
CA VAL A 308 -8.47 -21.57 18.02
C VAL A 308 -9.21 -22.81 17.54
N ALA A 309 -8.70 -24.02 17.81
CA ALA A 309 -9.40 -25.25 17.47
C ALA A 309 -10.73 -25.43 18.24
N VAL A 310 -10.80 -24.93 19.47
CA VAL A 310 -12.05 -24.88 20.25
C VAL A 310 -13.01 -23.87 19.62
N GLU A 311 -12.53 -22.69 19.28
CA GLU A 311 -13.36 -21.64 18.69
C GLU A 311 -13.91 -22.02 17.31
N ILE A 312 -13.13 -22.73 16.48
CA ILE A 312 -13.62 -23.31 15.21
C ILE A 312 -14.83 -24.21 15.45
N LYS A 313 -14.78 -25.08 16.46
CA LYS A 313 -15.90 -25.98 16.80
C LYS A 313 -17.10 -25.18 17.28
N THR A 314 -16.89 -24.17 18.11
CA THR A 314 -17.94 -23.28 18.61
C THR A 314 -18.66 -22.60 17.45
N GLN A 315 -17.92 -21.94 16.55
CA GLN A 315 -18.51 -21.22 15.43
C GLN A 315 -19.16 -22.14 14.40
N LEU A 316 -18.59 -23.31 14.14
CA LEU A 316 -19.20 -24.30 13.24
C LEU A 316 -20.52 -24.84 13.80
N ASN A 317 -20.64 -25.01 15.12
CA ASN A 317 -21.88 -25.38 15.76
C ASN A 317 -22.93 -24.27 15.69
N THR A 318 -22.52 -23.01 15.90
CA THR A 318 -23.40 -21.84 15.74
C THR A 318 -23.90 -21.72 14.30
N TYR A 319 -23.01 -21.81 13.32
CA TYR A 319 -23.35 -21.78 11.90
C TYR A 319 -24.37 -22.86 11.52
N LYS A 320 -24.19 -24.11 11.99
CA LYS A 320 -25.16 -25.19 11.74
C LYS A 320 -26.54 -24.85 12.29
N LYS A 321 -26.62 -24.33 13.53
CA LYS A 321 -27.89 -23.90 14.14
C LYS A 321 -28.55 -22.77 13.34
N ASP A 322 -27.78 -21.79 12.90
CA ASP A 322 -28.29 -20.66 12.10
C ASP A 322 -28.81 -21.13 10.74
N VAL A 323 -28.11 -22.05 10.08
CA VAL A 323 -28.56 -22.67 8.82
C VAL A 323 -29.85 -23.46 9.03
N ASP A 324 -29.96 -24.25 10.09
CA ASP A 324 -31.17 -25.01 10.42
C ASP A 324 -32.36 -24.07 10.68
N GLU A 325 -32.13 -22.95 11.37
CA GLU A 325 -33.15 -21.94 11.65
C GLU A 325 -33.58 -21.21 10.37
N VAL A 326 -32.64 -20.84 9.50
CA VAL A 326 -32.96 -20.24 8.19
C VAL A 326 -33.77 -21.23 7.36
N ASN A 327 -33.36 -22.49 7.26
CA ASN A 327 -34.08 -23.54 6.54
C ASN A 327 -35.49 -23.75 7.09
N ARG A 328 -35.70 -23.64 8.41
CA ARG A 328 -37.03 -23.68 9.03
C ARG A 328 -37.90 -22.50 8.64
N ARG A 329 -37.33 -21.30 8.46
CA ARG A 329 -38.05 -20.07 8.09
C ARG A 329 -38.31 -19.95 6.59
N THR A 330 -37.40 -20.42 5.75
CA THR A 330 -37.53 -20.42 4.29
C THR A 330 -38.22 -21.67 3.76
N GLY A 331 -38.32 -22.72 4.59
CA GLY A 331 -39.07 -23.94 4.34
C GLY A 331 -40.58 -23.78 4.54
N GLY A 332 -41.24 -23.17 3.55
CA GLY A 332 -42.62 -23.52 3.24
C GLY A 332 -42.69 -24.93 2.65
N THR A 333 -43.61 -25.75 3.17
CA THR A 333 -44.27 -26.91 2.52
C THR A 333 -43.64 -27.42 1.22
N ALA A 334 -42.79 -28.43 1.33
CA ALA A 334 -42.69 -29.45 0.29
C ALA A 334 -43.77 -30.51 0.57
N GLY A 335 -44.87 -30.47 -0.18
CA GLY A 335 -45.78 -31.60 -0.36
C GLY A 335 -47.07 -31.61 0.47
N ALA A 336 -48.11 -30.93 -0.04
CA ALA A 336 -49.47 -31.47 -0.19
C ALA A 336 -50.19 -30.69 -1.27
#